data_AF-A0A2E8XY79-F1
#
_entry.id   AF-A0A2E8XY79-F1
#
_cell.length_a   1.000
_cell.length_b   1.000
_cell.length_c   1.000
_cell.angle_alpha   90.00
_cell.angle_beta   90.00
_cell.angle_gamma   90.00
#
_symmetry.space_group_name_H-M   'P 1'
#
loop_
_entity.id
_entity.type
_entity.pdbx_description
1 polymer ?
#
loop_
_entity_poly.entity_id
_entity_poly.type
_entity_poly.pdbx_seq_one_letter_code
_entity_poly.pdbx_strand_id
1 'polypeptide(L)'
;MEITAALVKELRDRSGVGMMECKKALVETGGNIDKAFDYLRKAGAAKALKKEGREAKEGVVLSYIHPGAKLGVLLELNCETDFVAKTEDFVNLGNDIAMHIAATDPLAVSSDNISNEIIEKE
;
A
#
# COMPACT_ATOMS: atom_id res chain seq x y z
N MET A 1 20.10 -1.66 25.54
CA MET A 1 18.76 -1.98 26.06
C MET A 1 18.34 -3.31 25.44
N GLU A 2 17.84 -4.26 26.22
CA GLU A 2 17.53 -5.60 25.71
C GLU A 2 16.15 -5.59 25.01
N ILE A 3 16.14 -5.91 23.71
CA ILE A 3 14.89 -5.99 22.94
C ILE A 3 14.26 -7.36 23.19
N THR A 4 13.16 -7.38 23.94
CA THR A 4 12.46 -8.62 24.32
C THR A 4 11.67 -9.20 23.15
N ALA A 5 11.47 -10.52 23.13
CA ALA A 5 10.68 -11.19 22.10
C ALA A 5 9.21 -10.70 22.08
N ALA A 6 8.65 -10.34 23.23
CA ALA A 6 7.30 -9.78 23.34
C ALA A 6 7.19 -8.44 22.60
N LEU A 7 8.19 -7.56 22.74
CA LEU A 7 8.22 -6.26 22.09
C LEU A 7 8.33 -6.38 20.57
N VAL A 8 9.15 -7.33 20.09
CA VAL A 8 9.25 -7.62 18.65
C VAL A 8 7.92 -8.16 18.11
N LYS A 9 7.25 -9.05 18.86
CA LYS A 9 5.95 -9.58 18.50
C LYS A 9 4.90 -8.47 18.40
N GLU A 10 4.83 -7.59 19.39
CA GLU A 10 3.89 -6.46 19.41
C GLU A 10 4.06 -5.56 18.18
N LEU A 11 5.31 -5.18 17.85
CA LEU A 11 5.57 -4.37 16.66
C LEU A 11 5.22 -5.11 15.36
N ARG A 12 5.47 -6.41 15.30
CA ARG A 12 5.13 -7.25 14.14
C ARG A 12 3.62 -7.34 13.95
N ASP A 13 2.88 -7.61 15.02
CA ASP A 13 1.42 -7.74 14.96
C ASP A 13 0.78 -6.42 14.54
N ARG A 14 1.35 -5.27 14.93
CA ARG A 14 0.88 -3.94 14.52
C ARG A 14 1.27 -3.55 13.09
N SER A 15 2.44 -3.95 12.61
CA SER A 15 3.00 -3.48 11.33
C SER A 15 2.88 -4.48 10.17
N GLY A 16 2.67 -5.77 10.46
CA GLY A 16 2.72 -6.85 9.47
C GLY A 16 4.13 -7.14 8.94
N VAL A 17 5.17 -6.47 9.44
CA VAL A 17 6.53 -6.55 8.91
C VAL A 17 7.27 -7.79 9.44
N GLY A 18 8.24 -8.30 8.68
CA GLY A 18 9.05 -9.46 9.06
C GLY A 18 9.74 -9.31 10.43
N MET A 19 9.84 -10.42 11.17
CA MET A 19 10.34 -10.46 12.55
C MET A 19 11.71 -9.77 12.74
N MET A 20 12.65 -10.04 11.83
CA MET A 20 14.00 -9.49 11.92
C MET A 20 14.04 -7.98 11.67
N GLU A 21 13.12 -7.48 10.87
CA GLU A 21 13.04 -6.05 10.54
C GLU A 21 12.39 -5.29 11.69
N CYS A 22 11.39 -5.87 12.35
CA CYS A 22 10.83 -5.36 13.60
C CYS A 22 11.90 -5.29 14.70
N LYS A 23 12.71 -6.35 14.85
CA LYS A 23 13.81 -6.36 15.82
C LYS A 23 14.85 -5.27 15.50
N LYS A 24 15.25 -5.13 14.24
CA LYS A 24 16.19 -4.08 13.81
C LYS A 24 15.64 -2.68 14.09
N ALA A 25 14.38 -2.42 13.73
CA ALA A 25 13.73 -1.14 14.00
C ALA A 25 13.72 -0.81 15.50
N LEU A 26 13.40 -1.79 16.35
CA LEU A 26 13.43 -1.62 17.80
C LEU A 26 14.84 -1.36 18.34
N VAL A 27 15.88 -1.97 17.77
CA VAL A 27 17.27 -1.68 18.15
C VAL A 27 17.63 -0.23 17.81
N GLU A 28 17.31 0.23 16.60
CA GLU A 28 17.61 1.59 16.13
C GLU A 28 16.84 2.68 16.89
N THR A 29 15.65 2.37 17.40
CA THR A 29 14.80 3.33 18.14
C THR A 29 14.88 3.18 19.65
N GLY A 30 15.80 2.34 20.15
CA GLY A 30 16.00 2.12 21.58
C GLY A 30 14.79 1.49 22.28
N GLY A 31 14.06 0.61 21.59
CA GLY A 31 12.90 -0.11 22.13
C GLY A 31 11.59 0.67 22.12
N ASN A 32 11.56 1.88 21.55
CA ASN A 32 10.32 2.65 21.45
C ASN A 32 9.46 2.17 20.26
N ILE A 33 8.28 1.63 20.56
CA ILE A 33 7.34 1.04 19.59
C ILE A 33 6.87 2.05 18.55
N ASP A 34 6.43 3.24 18.95
CA ASP A 34 5.89 4.23 18.01
C ASP A 34 6.97 4.74 17.06
N LYS A 35 8.16 5.06 17.61
CA LYS A 35 9.31 5.42 16.78
C LYS A 35 9.73 4.28 15.85
N ALA A 36 9.69 3.03 16.32
CA ALA A 36 10.02 1.86 15.49
C ALA A 36 8.99 1.68 14.37
N PHE A 37 7.71 1.92 14.65
CA PHE A 37 6.65 1.87 13.64
C PHE A 37 6.85 2.93 12.57
N ASP A 38 7.14 4.18 12.96
CA ASP A 38 7.45 5.26 12.02
C ASP A 38 8.72 4.97 11.20
N TYR A 39 9.73 4.38 11.85
CA TYR A 39 10.95 3.92 11.18
C TYR A 39 10.63 2.86 10.12
N LEU A 40 9.82 1.86 10.47
CA LEU A 40 9.38 0.82 9.54
C LEU A 40 8.56 1.39 8.38
N ARG A 41 7.69 2.36 8.63
CA ARG A 41 6.90 3.03 7.60
C ARG A 41 7.80 3.74 6.57
N LYS A 42 8.80 4.48 7.03
CA LYS A 42 9.79 5.14 6.15
C LYS A 42 10.63 4.13 5.38
N ALA A 43 11.12 3.08 6.06
CA ALA A 43 11.90 2.03 5.42
C ALA A 43 11.08 1.21 4.40
N GLY A 44 9.78 1.03 4.64
CA GLY A 44 8.85 0.36 3.74
C GLY A 44 8.73 1.07 2.40
N ALA A 45 8.62 2.40 2.39
CA ALA A 45 8.60 3.20 1.16
C ALA A 45 9.86 2.98 0.31
N ALA A 46 11.04 3.00 0.92
CA ALA A 46 12.29 2.73 0.22
C ALA A 46 12.37 1.30 -0.36
N LYS A 47 11.75 0.30 0.30
CA LYS A 47 11.67 -1.06 -0.25
C LYS A 47 10.69 -1.16 -1.42
N ALA A 48 9.58 -0.42 -1.37
CA ALA A 48 8.61 -0.40 -2.47
C ALA A 48 9.28 0.15 -3.75
N LEU A 49 10.05 1.24 -3.65
CA LEU A 49 10.82 1.78 -4.79
C LEU A 49 11.79 0.76 -5.39
N LYS A 50 12.45 -0.06 -4.56
CA LYS A 50 13.34 -1.13 -5.05
C LYS A 50 12.61 -2.25 -5.79
N LYS A 51 11.28 -2.31 -5.72
CA LYS A 51 10.44 -3.30 -6.41
C LYS A 51 9.76 -2.76 -7.66
N GLU A 52 9.87 -1.47 -7.95
CA GLU A 52 9.18 -0.80 -9.08
C GLU A 52 9.46 -1.47 -10.43
N GLY A 53 10.69 -1.94 -10.65
CA GLY A 53 11.06 -2.65 -11.89
C GLY A 53 10.63 -4.11 -11.97
N ARG A 54 9.90 -4.64 -10.99
CA ARG A 54 9.40 -6.01 -11.02
C ARG A 54 8.09 -6.08 -11.79
N GLU A 55 7.94 -7.15 -12.55
CA GLU A 55 6.72 -7.36 -13.33
C GLU A 55 5.58 -7.86 -12.42
N ALA A 56 4.43 -7.20 -12.48
CA ALA A 56 3.21 -7.56 -11.75
C ALA A 56 2.07 -7.84 -12.74
N LYS A 57 1.97 -9.11 -13.17
CA LYS A 57 0.97 -9.56 -14.17
C LYS A 57 -0.28 -10.20 -13.57
N GLU A 58 -0.22 -10.58 -12.31
CA GLU A 58 -1.38 -11.11 -11.58
C GLU A 58 -2.13 -9.96 -10.90
N GLY A 59 -3.31 -10.22 -10.34
CA GLY A 59 -4.07 -9.18 -9.65
C GLY A 59 -5.56 -9.44 -9.59
N VAL A 60 -6.31 -8.36 -9.38
CA VAL A 60 -7.77 -8.36 -9.37
C VAL A 60 -8.33 -7.19 -10.18
N VAL A 61 -9.48 -7.42 -10.79
CA VAL A 61 -10.33 -6.35 -11.30
C VAL A 61 -11.52 -6.21 -10.35
N LEU A 62 -11.70 -5.01 -9.80
CA LEU A 62 -12.73 -4.69 -8.84
C LEU A 62 -13.69 -3.68 -9.44
N SER A 63 -14.96 -3.83 -9.08
CA SER A 63 -16.01 -2.88 -9.43
C SER A 63 -16.65 -2.33 -8.16
N TYR A 64 -16.75 -1.01 -8.08
CA TYR A 64 -17.41 -0.31 -6.99
C TYR A 64 -18.60 0.48 -7.55
N ILE A 65 -19.80 0.27 -7.00
CA ILE A 65 -21.00 1.03 -7.35
C ILE A 65 -21.37 1.90 -6.16
N HIS A 66 -21.33 3.22 -6.34
CA HIS A 66 -21.69 4.14 -5.29
C HIS A 66 -23.20 4.04 -4.96
N PRO A 67 -23.62 4.20 -3.69
CA PRO A 67 -25.03 4.17 -3.32
C PRO A 67 -25.89 5.08 -4.20
N GLY A 68 -27.03 4.55 -4.66
CA GLY A 68 -27.90 5.22 -5.63
C GLY A 68 -27.60 4.88 -7.09
N ALA A 69 -26.58 4.06 -7.38
CA ALA A 69 -26.30 3.47 -8.69
C ALA A 69 -26.14 4.49 -9.85
N LYS A 70 -25.63 5.68 -9.54
CA LYS A 70 -25.35 6.74 -10.54
C LYS A 70 -23.88 6.85 -10.93
N LEU A 71 -23.00 6.24 -10.15
CA LEU A 71 -21.56 6.27 -10.34
C LEU A 71 -21.00 4.88 -10.08
N GLY A 72 -20.14 4.42 -11.00
CA GLY A 72 -19.42 3.17 -10.88
C GLY A 72 -17.95 3.37 -11.21
N VAL A 73 -17.09 2.64 -10.53
CA VAL A 73 -15.65 2.61 -10.78
C VAL A 73 -15.25 1.17 -11.11
N LEU A 74 -14.42 1.02 -12.13
CA LEU A 74 -13.71 -0.22 -12.43
C LEU A 74 -12.21 0.03 -12.17
N LEU A 75 -11.59 -0.83 -11.37
CA LEU A 75 -10.19 -0.72 -10.98
C LEU A 75 -9.49 -2.04 -11.27
N GLU A 76 -8.39 -2.01 -12.02
CA GLU A 76 -7.42 -3.09 -12.07
C GLU A 76 -6.31 -2.81 -11.05
N LEU A 77 -6.05 -3.76 -10.16
CA LEU A 77 -4.97 -3.70 -9.19
C LEU A 77 -4.09 -4.94 -9.33
N ASN A 78 -2.86 -4.73 -9.81
CA ASN A 78 -1.92 -5.82 -10.08
C ASN A 78 -0.95 -6.12 -8.92
N CYS A 79 -0.49 -7.37 -8.86
CA CYS A 79 0.55 -7.86 -7.97
C CYS A 79 1.39 -8.96 -8.66
N GLU A 80 2.47 -9.40 -8.00
CA GLU A 80 3.40 -10.39 -8.58
C GLU A 80 2.77 -11.80 -8.69
N THR A 81 1.88 -12.19 -7.77
CA THR A 81 1.33 -13.56 -7.70
C THR A 81 -0.17 -13.59 -7.40
N ASP A 82 -0.85 -14.63 -7.89
CA ASP A 82 -2.29 -14.84 -7.67
C ASP A 82 -2.63 -15.12 -6.18
N PHE A 83 -1.69 -15.69 -5.43
CA PHE A 83 -1.83 -15.90 -4.00
C PHE A 83 -2.05 -14.59 -3.24
N VAL A 84 -1.33 -13.53 -3.61
CA VAL A 84 -1.49 -12.19 -3.01
C VAL A 84 -2.81 -11.57 -3.44
N ALA A 85 -3.16 -11.69 -4.73
CA ALA A 85 -4.39 -11.16 -5.29
C ALA A 85 -5.66 -11.63 -4.55
N LYS A 86 -5.61 -12.85 -3.99
CA LYS A 86 -6.73 -13.50 -3.27
C LYS A 86 -6.78 -13.19 -1.78
N THR A 87 -5.82 -12.42 -1.23
CA THR A 87 -5.84 -12.06 0.18
C THR A 87 -6.89 -10.99 0.48
N GLU A 88 -7.53 -11.07 1.64
CA GLU A 88 -8.53 -10.08 2.07
C GLU A 88 -7.95 -8.67 2.10
N ASP A 89 -6.71 -8.51 2.59
CA ASP A 89 -6.02 -7.22 2.65
C ASP A 89 -5.86 -6.58 1.26
N PHE A 90 -5.51 -7.37 0.24
CA PHE A 90 -5.32 -6.86 -1.13
C PHE A 90 -6.66 -6.46 -1.78
N VAL A 91 -7.70 -7.27 -1.58
CA VAL A 91 -9.05 -6.96 -2.06
C VAL A 91 -9.62 -5.72 -1.36
N ASN A 92 -9.42 -5.60 -0.04
CA ASN A 92 -9.85 -4.44 0.73
C ASN A 92 -9.14 -3.16 0.28
N LEU A 93 -7.82 -3.23 0.06
CA LEU A 93 -7.05 -2.11 -0.51
C LEU A 93 -7.64 -1.64 -1.84
N GLY A 94 -7.94 -2.57 -2.75
CA GLY A 94 -8.53 -2.21 -4.04
C GLY A 94 -9.93 -1.60 -3.92
N ASN A 95 -10.76 -2.07 -2.98
CA ASN A 95 -12.06 -1.47 -2.70
C ASN A 95 -11.92 -0.04 -2.16
N ASP A 96 -10.97 0.20 -1.24
CA ASP A 96 -10.69 1.53 -0.70
C ASP A 96 -10.22 2.50 -1.77
N ILE A 97 -9.35 2.04 -2.68
CA ILE A 97 -8.89 2.82 -3.84
C ILE A 97 -10.07 3.12 -4.77
N ALA A 98 -10.91 2.13 -5.09
CA ALA A 98 -12.06 2.34 -5.97
C ALA A 98 -13.07 3.35 -5.38
N MET A 99 -13.31 3.30 -4.06
CA MET A 99 -14.11 4.30 -3.35
C MET A 99 -13.46 5.68 -3.38
N HIS A 100 -12.12 5.76 -3.25
CA HIS A 100 -11.39 7.01 -3.35
C HIS A 100 -11.53 7.63 -4.74
N ILE A 101 -11.35 6.85 -5.81
CA ILE A 101 -11.53 7.29 -7.20
C ILE A 101 -12.94 7.84 -7.40
N ALA A 102 -13.96 7.15 -6.89
CA ALA A 102 -15.35 7.60 -6.98
C ALA A 102 -15.57 8.97 -6.29
N ALA A 103 -14.80 9.28 -5.25
CA ALA A 103 -14.91 10.53 -4.51
C ALA A 103 -14.09 11.68 -5.10
N THR A 104 -12.96 11.38 -5.77
CA THR A 104 -12.00 12.41 -6.22
C THR A 104 -11.96 12.63 -7.72
N ASP A 105 -12.53 11.73 -8.53
CA ASP A 105 -12.55 11.80 -10.00
C ASP A 105 -11.17 12.17 -10.60
N PRO A 106 -10.12 11.37 -10.33
CA PRO A 106 -8.76 11.69 -10.76
C PRO A 106 -8.63 11.59 -12.29
N LEU A 107 -7.92 12.56 -12.87
CA LEU A 107 -7.70 12.62 -14.32
C LEU A 107 -6.78 11.50 -14.85
N ALA A 108 -5.86 11.01 -14.01
CA ALA A 108 -4.85 10.03 -14.40
C ALA A 108 -4.35 9.22 -13.19
N VAL A 109 -3.78 8.04 -13.45
CA VAL A 109 -3.21 7.16 -12.41
C VAL A 109 -1.86 7.70 -11.90
N SER A 110 -1.04 8.24 -12.80
CA SER A 110 0.22 8.90 -12.47
C SER A 110 0.31 10.25 -13.17
N SER A 111 1.20 11.12 -12.69
CA SER A 111 1.48 12.42 -13.31
C SER A 111 1.88 12.31 -14.77
N ASP A 112 2.58 11.22 -15.11
CA ASP A 112 3.14 10.99 -16.45
C ASP A 112 2.07 10.53 -17.45
N ASN A 113 0.85 10.23 -16.97
CA ASN A 113 -0.29 9.84 -17.79
C ASN A 113 -1.24 11.01 -18.08
N ILE A 114 -0.91 12.23 -17.63
CA ILE A 114 -1.65 13.43 -18.01
C ILE A 114 -1.21 13.84 -19.42
N SER A 115 -2.16 14.08 -20.33
CA SER A 115 -1.82 14.46 -21.70
C SER A 115 -1.23 15.88 -21.77
N ASN A 116 -0.25 16.07 -22.66
CA ASN A 116 0.37 17.39 -22.88
C ASN A 116 -0.66 18.45 -23.28
N GLU A 117 -1.71 18.07 -24.00
CA GLU A 117 -2.79 18.99 -24.38
C GLU A 117 -3.54 19.58 -23.18
N ILE A 118 -3.66 18.83 -22.07
CA ILE A 118 -4.25 19.33 -20.84
C ILE A 118 -3.26 20.26 -20.14
N ILE A 119 -1.98 19.86 -20.08
CA ILE A 119 -0.92 20.64 -19.43
C ILE A 119 -0.72 22.00 -20.12
N GLU A 120 -0.76 22.04 -21.45
CA GLU A 120 -0.56 23.27 -22.23
C GLU A 120 -1.75 24.23 -22.19
N LYS A 121 -2.93 23.78 -21.74
CA LYS A 121 -4.15 24.60 -21.64
C LYS A 121 -4.31 25.34 -20.31
N GLU A 122 -3.59 24.91 -19.27
CA GLU A 122 -3.56 25.53 -17.94
C GLU A 122 -2.41 26.55 -17.83
#